data_AF-A0A2W6ZHB4-F1
#
_entry.id   AF-A0A2W6ZHB4-F1
#
_cell.length_a   1.000
_cell.length_b   1.000
_cell.length_c   1.000
_cell.angle_alpha   90.00
_cell.angle_beta   90.00
_cell.angle_gamma   90.00
#
_symmetry.space_group_name_H-M   'P 1'
#
loop_
_entity.id
_entity.type
_entity.pdbx_description
1 polymer ?
#
loop_
_entity_poly.entity_id
_entity_poly.type
_entity_poly.pdbx_seq_one_letter_code
_entity_poly.pdbx_strand_id
1 'polypeptide(L)' 'MNDTYGHSAGDQLLQEVGQVLSRQICTTDLAARIGGDEFALLMVGYLPEEALDKTEVIRQEILQITMPQL' A
#
# COMPACT_ATOMS: atom_id res chain seq x y z
N MET A 1 -15.40 -7.95 -1.24
CA MET A 1 -15.40 -6.48 -1.46
C MET A 1 -15.97 -6.11 -2.82
N ASN A 2 -15.45 -6.67 -3.94
CA ASN A 2 -15.94 -6.34 -5.29
C ASN A 2 -17.42 -6.68 -5.57
N ASP A 3 -17.99 -7.68 -4.91
CA ASP A 3 -19.40 -8.07 -5.13
C ASP A 3 -20.42 -7.27 -4.30
N THR A 4 -19.99 -6.42 -3.36
CA THR A 4 -20.89 -5.74 -2.40
C THR A 4 -20.90 -4.21 -2.54
N TYR A 5 -19.84 -3.60 -3.08
CA TYR A 5 -19.68 -2.14 -3.16
C TYR A 5 -19.38 -1.61 -4.58
N GLY A 6 -19.39 -2.49 -5.59
CA GLY A 6 -19.05 -2.15 -6.97
C GLY A 6 -17.54 -2.07 -7.23
N HIS A 7 -17.13 -2.37 -8.47
CA HIS A 7 -15.72 -2.37 -8.89
C HIS A 7 -15.01 -1.03 -8.61
N SER A 8 -15.73 0.09 -8.65
CA SER A 8 -15.20 1.43 -8.38
C SER A 8 -14.67 1.61 -6.96
N ALA A 9 -15.31 0.98 -5.98
CA ALA A 9 -14.87 1.01 -4.58
C ALA A 9 -13.56 0.24 -4.38
N GLY A 10 -13.41 -0.90 -5.06
CA GLY A 10 -12.18 -1.68 -5.07
C GLY A 10 -11.02 -0.93 -5.72
N ASP A 11 -11.26 -0.30 -6.88
CA ASP A 11 -10.25 0.49 -7.58
C ASP A 11 -9.77 1.69 -6.75
N GLN A 12 -10.68 2.38 -6.06
CA GLN A 12 -10.33 3.49 -5.18
C GLN A 12 -9.48 3.03 -4.00
N LEU A 13 -9.83 1.91 -3.36
CA LEU A 13 -9.01 1.34 -2.29
C LEU A 13 -7.59 1.00 -2.78
N LEU A 14 -7.47 0.38 -3.95
CA LEU A 14 -6.16 0.04 -4.53
C LEU A 14 -5.33 1.29 -4.88
N GLN A 15 -5.98 2.37 -5.31
CA GLN A 15 -5.32 3.66 -5.53
C GLN A 15 -4.81 4.27 -4.21
N GLU A 16 -5.62 4.26 -3.15
CA GLU A 16 -5.22 4.77 -1.83
C GLU A 16 -4.04 3.96 -1.26
N VAL A 17 -4.08 2.63 -1.38
CA VAL A 17 -2.93 1.77 -1.01
C VAL A 17 -1.68 2.16 -1.79
N GLY A 18 -1.79 2.32 -3.12
CA GLY A 18 -0.67 2.77 -3.95
C GLY A 18 -0.11 4.13 -3.51
N GLN A 19 -0.97 5.08 -3.13
CA GLN A 19 -0.55 6.39 -2.63
C GLN A 19 0.17 6.28 -1.27
N VAL A 20 -0.31 5.45 -0.35
CA VAL A 20 0.39 5.18 0.92
C VAL A 20 1.79 4.63 0.64
N LEU A 21 1.89 3.57 -0.17
CA LEU A 21 3.19 2.98 -0.53
C LEU A 21 4.14 4.01 -1.16
N SER A 22 3.64 4.84 -2.09
CA SER A 22 4.46 5.87 -2.77
C SER A 22 5.03 6.94 -1.82
N ARG A 23 4.29 7.29 -0.76
CA ARG A 23 4.72 8.28 0.25
C ARG A 23 5.74 7.72 1.22
N GLN A 24 5.77 6.40 1.37
CA GLN A 24 6.59 5.70 2.35
C GLN A 24 7.97 5.31 1.79
N ILE A 25 8.12 5.21 0.48
CA ILE A 25 9.39 4.86 -0.17
C ILE A 25 10.26 6.09 -0.46
N CYS A 26 11.58 5.92 -0.50
CA CYS A 26 12.51 6.96 -0.96
C CYS A 26 12.86 6.75 -2.45
N THR A 27 13.68 7.65 -3.03
CA THR A 27 14.02 7.62 -4.47
C THR A 27 14.77 6.37 -4.93
N THR A 28 15.43 5.65 -4.02
CA THR A 28 16.15 4.41 -4.34
C THR A 28 15.30 3.15 -4.17
N ASP A 29 14.15 3.29 -3.54
CA ASP A 29 13.21 2.20 -3.29
C ASP A 29 12.23 2.07 -4.47
N LEU A 30 11.56 0.92 -4.58
CA LEU A 30 10.54 0.67 -5.58
C LEU A 30 9.29 0.08 -4.94
N ALA A 31 8.14 0.69 -5.19
CA ALA A 31 6.82 0.11 -4.93
C ALA A 31 6.18 -0.28 -6.26
N ALA A 32 5.69 -1.51 -6.36
CA ALA A 32 5.05 -2.02 -7.56
C ALA A 32 3.77 -2.78 -7.23
N ARG A 33 2.74 -2.64 -8.08
CA ARG A 33 1.59 -3.53 -8.09
C ARG A 33 1.90 -4.69 -9.03
N ILE A 34 1.94 -5.90 -8.49
CA ILE A 34 2.33 -7.11 -9.24
C ILE A 34 1.12 -7.95 -9.69
N GLY A 35 -0.04 -7.72 -9.06
CA GLY A 35 -1.28 -8.44 -9.34
C GLY A 35 -2.52 -7.60 -9.08
N GLY A 36 -3.68 -8.26 -8.92
CA GLY A 36 -4.96 -7.60 -8.65
C GLY A 36 -4.90 -6.74 -7.39
N ASP A 37 -4.67 -7.36 -6.24
CA ASP A 37 -4.55 -6.72 -4.92
C ASP A 37 -3.15 -6.91 -4.30
N GLU A 38 -2.21 -7.43 -5.10
CA GLU A 38 -0.85 -7.73 -4.66
C GLU A 38 0.12 -6.59 -4.97
N PHE A 39 0.87 -6.17 -3.95
CA PHE A 39 1.91 -5.15 -4.03
C PHE A 39 3.24 -5.69 -3.51
N ALA A 40 4.34 -5.18 -4.07
CA ALA A 40 5.70 -5.47 -3.66
C ALA A 40 6.49 -4.19 -3.38
N LEU A 41 7.34 -4.25 -2.36
CA LEU A 41 8.29 -3.20 -1.99
C LEU A 41 9.71 -3.75 -2.11
N LEU A 42 10.56 -3.08 -2.87
CA LEU A 42 12.00 -3.29 -2.88
C LEU A 42 12.64 -2.09 -2.17
N MET A 43 13.21 -2.35 -1.00
CA MET A 43 13.85 -1.33 -0.16
C MET A 43 15.36 -1.46 -0.23
N VAL A 44 16.06 -0.41 -0.66
CA VAL A 44 17.51 -0.43 -0.93
C VAL A 44 18.25 0.27 0.19
N GLY A 45 19.22 -0.43 0.80
CA GLY A 45 20.08 0.13 1.84
C GLY A 45 19.52 0.04 3.26
N TYR A 46 18.49 -0.77 3.48
CA TYR A 46 17.92 -1.03 4.80
C TYR A 46 18.49 -2.33 5.40
N LEU A 47 18.70 -2.33 6.71
CA LEU A 47 18.87 -3.56 7.47
C LEU A 47 17.52 -4.29 7.59
N PRO A 48 17.51 -5.62 7.77
CA PRO A 48 16.29 -6.39 7.90
C PRO A 48 15.34 -5.87 9.00
N GLU A 49 15.87 -5.45 10.15
CA GLU A 49 15.07 -4.87 11.23
C GLU A 49 14.42 -3.52 10.85
N GLU A 50 15.17 -2.63 10.19
CA GLU A 50 14.66 -1.32 9.75
C GLU A 50 13.56 -1.49 8.70
N ALA A 51 13.75 -2.45 7.79
CA ALA A 51 12.76 -2.84 6.82
C ALA A 51 11.47 -3.32 7.50
N LEU A 52 11.56 -4.18 8.53
CA LEU A 52 10.40 -4.66 9.27
C LEU A 52 9.65 -3.54 9.99
N ASP A 53 10.37 -2.67 10.70
CA ASP A 53 9.78 -1.53 11.41
C ASP A 53 9.03 -0.61 10.43
N LYS A 54 9.65 -0.31 9.28
CA LYS A 54 9.04 0.50 8.24
C LYS A 54 7.81 -0.15 7.61
N THR A 55 7.87 -1.47 7.39
CA THR A 55 6.73 -2.22 6.85
C THR A 55 5.55 -2.23 7.82
N GLU A 56 5.81 -2.24 9.13
CA GLU A 56 4.75 -2.14 10.14
C GLU A 56 4.08 -0.76 10.15
N VAL A 57 4.86 0.32 9.98
CA VAL A 57 4.29 1.68 9.82
C VAL A 57 3.38 1.75 8.59
N ILE A 58 3.85 1.23 7.46
CA ILE A 58 3.06 1.14 6.21
C ILE A 58 1.75 0.37 6.46
N ARG A 59 1.83 -0.76 7.15
CA ARG A 59 0.65 -1.59 7.48
C ARG A 59 -0.36 -0.81 8.31
N GLN A 60 0.08 -0.06 9.31
CA GLN A 60 -0.79 0.76 10.15
C GLN A 60 -1.48 1.86 9.34
N GLU A 61 -0.76 2.54 8.45
CA GLU A 61 -1.35 3.56 7.57
C GLU A 61 -2.39 2.98 6.61
N ILE A 62 -2.12 1.81 6.03
CA ILE A 62 -3.09 1.11 5.17
C ILE A 62 -4.36 0.76 5.96
N LEU A 63 -4.24 0.32 7.21
CA LEU A 63 -5.41 0.04 8.06
C LEU A 63 -6.26 1.28 8.39
N GLN A 64 -5.67 2.47 8.32
CA GLN A 64 -6.39 3.73 8.54
C GLN A 64 -7.06 4.25 7.26
N ILE A 65 -6.87 3.61 6.10
CA ILE A 65 -7.58 3.98 4.88
C ILE A 65 -9.08 3.79 5.13
N THR A 66 -9.76 4.91 5.29
CA THR A 66 -11.21 4.96 5.39
C THR A 66 -11.73 5.35 4.02
N MET A 67 -12.59 4.51 3.45
CA MET A 67 -13.31 4.87 2.24
C MET A 67 -14.31 5.97 2.61
N PRO A 68 -14.19 7.22 2.07
CA PRO A 68 -15.25 8.20 2.24
C PRO A 68 -16.54 7.59 1.68
N GLN A 69 -17.59 7.73 2.48
CA GLN A 69 -18.88 7.04 2.38
C GLN A 69 -19.38 6.91 0.93
N LEU A 70 -19.76 5.69 0.56
CA LEU A 70 -20.90 5.48 -0.35
C LEU A 70 -22.16 6.05 0.28
#